data_AF-A0A962Y0E2-F1
#
_entry.id   AF-A0A962Y0E2-F1
#
_cell.length_a   1.000
_cell.length_b   1.000
_cell.length_c   1.000
_cell.angle_alpha   90.00
_cell.angle_beta   90.00
_cell.angle_gamma   90.00
#
_symmetry.space_group_name_H-M   'P 1'
#
loop_
_entity.id
_entity.type
_entity.pdbx_description
1 polymer ?
#
loop_
_entity_poly.entity_id
_entity_poly.type
_entity_poly.pdbx_seq_one_letter_code
_entity_poly.pdbx_strand_id
1 'polypeptide(L)'
;IFEIVRDLNSQENVSFLLAEQNTMMALRYADFGYILENGRVVMEGGAEDLRSNEDVKEFYLGISSSGRKSFKDIKHYRRRKRWLS
;
A
#
# COMPACT_ATOMS: atom_id res chain seq x y z
N ILE A 1 13.27 11.39 -9.13
CA ILE A 1 13.34 9.95 -9.49
C ILE A 1 11.94 9.39 -9.77
N PHE A 2 10.98 9.45 -8.85
CA PHE A 2 9.64 8.89 -9.10
C PHE A 2 8.85 9.55 -10.24
N GLU A 3 8.99 10.86 -10.44
CA GLU A 3 8.42 11.53 -11.62
C GLU A 3 9.00 10.98 -12.92
N ILE A 4 10.32 10.76 -12.98
CA ILE A 4 10.98 10.15 -14.14
C ILE A 4 10.43 8.73 -14.40
N VAL A 5 10.24 7.94 -13.34
CA VAL A 5 9.65 6.59 -13.47
C VAL A 5 8.23 6.67 -14.03
N ARG A 6 7.42 7.66 -13.59
CA ARG A 6 6.07 7.88 -14.10
C ARG A 6 6.07 8.34 -15.57
N ASP A 7 6.99 9.22 -15.93
CA ASP A 7 7.14 9.71 -17.30
C ASP A 7 7.55 8.58 -18.24
N LEU A 8 8.55 7.77 -17.87
CA LEU A 8 8.96 6.61 -18.66
C LEU A 8 7.84 5.56 -18.80
N ASN A 9 7.09 5.30 -17.72
CA ASN A 9 5.96 4.38 -17.78
C ASN A 9 4.87 4.85 -18.74
N SER A 10 4.53 6.14 -18.70
CA SER A 10 3.42 6.70 -19.48
C SER A 10 3.78 7.09 -20.92
N GLN A 11 5.00 7.58 -21.16
CA GLN A 11 5.44 8.04 -22.48
C GLN A 11 6.08 6.93 -23.29
N GLU A 12 6.82 6.03 -22.63
CA GLU A 12 7.56 4.96 -23.30
C GLU A 12 6.94 3.56 -23.11
N ASN A 13 5.80 3.45 -22.41
CA ASN A 13 5.11 2.19 -22.12
C ASN A 13 6.01 1.14 -21.44
N VAL A 14 6.94 1.59 -20.60
CA VAL A 14 7.84 0.69 -19.87
C VAL A 14 7.19 0.27 -18.55
N SER A 15 7.18 -1.03 -18.28
CA SER A 15 6.73 -1.58 -17.00
C SER A 15 7.82 -1.47 -15.94
N PHE A 16 7.46 -1.00 -14.75
CA PHE A 16 8.37 -0.89 -13.60
C PHE A 16 7.86 -1.69 -12.41
N LEU A 17 8.79 -2.32 -11.70
CA LEU A 17 8.57 -2.83 -10.35
C LEU A 17 9.48 -2.06 -9.41
N LEU A 18 8.87 -1.45 -8.40
CA LEU A 18 9.55 -0.58 -7.44
C LEU A 18 9.38 -1.16 -6.03
N ALA A 19 10.50 -1.25 -5.30
CA ALA A 19 10.52 -1.67 -3.91
C ALA A 19 11.02 -0.51 -3.05
N GLU A 20 10.15 0.02 -2.18
CA GLU A 20 10.42 1.22 -1.39
C GLU A 20 10.00 1.04 0.06
N GLN A 21 10.76 1.66 0.97
CA GLN A 21 10.36 1.74 2.38
C GLN A 21 9.34 2.86 2.62
N ASN A 22 9.36 3.93 1.80
CA ASN A 22 8.38 5.00 1.88
C ASN A 22 7.12 4.63 1.08
N THR A 23 6.17 3.98 1.75
CA THR A 23 4.91 3.53 1.15
C THR A 23 4.08 4.68 0.57
N MET A 24 4.12 5.87 1.17
CA MET A 24 3.36 7.03 0.69
C MET A 24 3.85 7.49 -0.68
N MET A 25 5.17 7.56 -0.87
CA MET A 25 5.73 7.93 -2.16
C MET A 25 5.48 6.84 -3.19
N ALA A 26 5.67 5.57 -2.83
CA ALA A 26 5.44 4.46 -3.75
C ALA A 26 4.00 4.42 -4.28
N LEU A 27 3.00 4.50 -3.39
CA LEU A 27 1.58 4.47 -3.77
C LEU A 27 1.10 5.73 -4.52
N ARG A 28 1.87 6.83 -4.49
CA ARG A 28 1.53 8.04 -5.27
C ARG A 28 1.77 7.85 -6.77
N TYR A 29 2.76 7.06 -7.14
CA TYR A 29 3.21 6.91 -8.55
C TYR A 29 2.93 5.52 -9.14
N ALA A 30 2.54 4.55 -8.31
CA ALA A 30 2.17 3.21 -8.75
C ALA A 30 0.70 3.15 -9.21
N ASP A 31 0.40 2.20 -10.09
CA ASP A 31 -0.99 1.86 -10.44
C ASP A 31 -1.53 0.72 -9.55
N PHE A 32 -0.65 -0.17 -9.09
CA PHE A 32 -0.96 -1.29 -8.20
C PHE A 32 0.13 -1.45 -7.12
N GLY A 33 -0.25 -1.89 -5.92
CA GLY A 33 0.68 -2.04 -4.80
C GLY A 33 0.55 -3.36 -4.07
N TYR A 34 1.69 -3.84 -3.54
CA TYR A 34 1.77 -4.91 -2.55
C TYR A 34 2.47 -4.35 -1.31
N ILE A 35 1.86 -4.50 -0.15
CA ILE A 35 2.46 -4.13 1.13
C ILE A 35 3.00 -5.42 1.77
N LEU A 36 4.32 -5.46 1.97
CA LEU A 36 5.00 -6.59 2.60
C LEU A 36 5.35 -6.28 4.05
N GLU A 37 5.16 -7.27 4.92
CA GLU A 37 5.63 -7.25 6.29
C GLU A 37 6.17 -8.64 6.64
N ASN A 38 7.39 -8.72 7.19
CA ASN A 38 8.02 -9.98 7.61
C ASN A 38 7.98 -11.07 6.53
N GLY A 39 8.24 -10.67 5.27
CA GLY A 39 8.24 -11.58 4.12
C GLY A 39 6.86 -12.04 3.64
N ARG A 40 5.76 -11.42 4.10
CA ARG A 40 4.40 -11.78 3.68
C ARG A 40 3.63 -10.57 3.16
N VAL A 41 2.82 -10.78 2.12
CA VAL A 41 1.88 -9.76 1.61
C VAL A 41 0.74 -9.59 2.59
N VAL A 42 0.68 -8.44 3.25
CA VAL A 42 -0.37 -8.13 4.22
C VAL A 42 -1.55 -7.38 3.59
N MET A 43 -1.33 -6.63 2.52
CA MET A 43 -2.35 -5.96 1.71
C MET A 43 -1.89 -5.84 0.26
N GLU A 44 -2.85 -5.83 -0.67
CA GLU A 44 -2.63 -5.65 -2.10
C GLU A 44 -3.86 -5.00 -2.73
N GLY A 45 -3.69 -4.31 -3.86
CA GLY A 45 -4.79 -3.68 -4.58
C GLY A 45 -4.33 -2.52 -5.46
N GLY A 46 -5.29 -1.86 -6.09
CA GLY A 46 -5.05 -0.60 -6.81
C GLY A 46 -4.40 0.42 -5.88
N ALA A 47 -3.45 1.18 -6.38
CA ALA A 47 -2.71 2.13 -5.54
C ALA A 47 -3.63 3.19 -4.92
N GLU A 48 -4.70 3.58 -5.62
CA GLU A 48 -5.74 4.47 -5.10
C GLU A 48 -6.57 3.83 -3.98
N ASP A 49 -6.96 2.57 -4.14
CA ASP A 49 -7.69 1.80 -3.11
C ASP A 49 -6.84 1.66 -1.84
N LEU A 50 -5.56 1.31 -2.01
CA LEU A 50 -4.62 1.23 -0.90
C LEU A 50 -4.41 2.58 -0.25
N ARG A 51 -4.25 3.66 -1.02
CA ARG A 51 -4.05 5.02 -0.46
C ARG A 51 -5.29 5.53 0.26
N SER A 52 -6.50 5.14 -0.18
CA SER A 52 -7.76 5.56 0.43
C SER A 52 -8.16 4.75 1.66
N ASN A 53 -7.68 3.50 1.76
CA ASN A 53 -7.90 2.60 2.88
C ASN A 53 -7.41 3.19 4.22
N GLU A 54 -8.30 3.25 5.21
CA GLU A 54 -8.02 3.83 6.53
C GLU A 54 -6.92 3.07 7.29
N ASP A 55 -6.90 1.74 7.22
CA ASP A 55 -5.85 0.94 7.82
C ASP A 55 -4.49 1.24 7.15
N VAL A 56 -4.44 1.32 5.81
CA VAL A 56 -3.18 1.66 5.12
C VAL A 56 -2.69 3.05 5.54
N LYS A 57 -3.58 4.03 5.60
CA LYS A 57 -3.26 5.41 6.00
C LYS A 57 -2.68 5.48 7.41
N GLU A 58 -3.33 4.82 8.36
CA GLU A 58 -2.95 4.86 9.77
C GLU A 58 -1.60 4.16 10.00
N PHE A 59 -1.39 3.00 9.37
CA PHE A 59 -0.29 2.11 9.69
C PHE A 59 0.95 2.27 8.79
N TYR A 60 0.78 2.71 7.54
CA TYR A 60 1.86 2.76 6.54
C TYR A 60 2.09 4.17 5.98
N LEU A 61 1.08 5.06 6.03
CA LEU A 61 1.22 6.43 5.51
C LEU A 61 1.38 7.47 6.63
N GLY A 62 1.26 7.07 7.89
CA GLY A 62 1.42 7.98 9.05
C GLY A 62 0.33 9.05 9.16
N ILE A 63 -0.84 8.84 8.54
CA ILE A 63 -1.98 9.76 8.60
C ILE A 63 -2.92 9.25 9.70
N SER A 64 -2.73 9.71 10.95
CA SER A 64 -3.62 9.33 12.07
C SER A 64 -4.58 10.47 12.43
N SER A 65 -5.88 10.19 12.50
CA SER A 65 -6.89 11.11 13.01
C SER A 65 -7.19 10.96 14.51
N SER A 66 -6.79 9.88 15.19
CA SER A 66 -6.85 9.75 16.67
C SER A 66 -6.21 8.44 17.14
N GLY A 67 -5.13 8.52 17.94
CA GLY A 67 -4.52 7.38 18.66
C GLY A 67 -3.81 6.35 17.78
N ARG A 68 -2.64 5.86 18.21
CA ARG A 68 -1.98 4.72 17.52
C ARG A 68 -2.78 3.44 17.81
N LYS A 69 -3.52 2.89 16.86
CA LYS A 69 -4.06 1.52 17.00
C LYS A 69 -2.95 0.48 16.79
N SER A 70 -3.20 -0.75 17.23
CA SER A 70 -2.22 -1.83 17.14
C SER A 70 -2.37 -2.61 15.84
N PHE A 71 -1.27 -2.88 15.14
CA PHE A 71 -1.23 -3.73 13.93
C PHE A 71 -1.81 -5.14 14.13
N LYS A 72 -1.94 -5.61 15.39
CA LYS A 72 -2.62 -6.86 15.71
C LYS A 72 -4.08 -6.85 15.23
N ASP A 73 -4.75 -5.70 15.27
CA ASP A 73 -6.17 -5.56 14.98
C ASP A 73 -6.48 -5.81 13.48
N ILE A 74 -5.59 -5.40 12.56
CA ILE A 74 -5.70 -5.69 11.12
C ILE A 74 -5.58 -7.19 10.84
N LYS A 75 -4.61 -7.89 11.47
CA LYS A 75 -4.43 -9.34 11.29
C LYS A 75 -5.68 -10.12 11.70
N HIS A 76 -6.38 -9.65 12.73
CA HIS A 76 -7.68 -10.21 13.14
C HIS A 76 -8.79 -9.87 12.14
N TYR A 77 -8.79 -8.68 11.53
CA TYR A 77 -9.75 -8.30 10.50
C TYR A 77 -9.65 -9.20 9.24
N ARG A 78 -8.45 -9.38 8.67
CA ARG A 78 -8.26 -10.21 7.48
C ARG A 78 -8.56 -11.69 7.75
N ARG A 79 -8.22 -12.20 8.95
CA ARG A 79 -8.62 -13.56 9.36
C ARG A 79 -10.13 -13.73 9.41
N ARG A 80 -10.88 -12.76 9.97
CA ARG A 80 -12.35 -12.83 10.05
C ARG A 80 -13.01 -12.84 8.67
N LYS A 81 -12.54 -12.05 7.71
CA LYS A 81 -13.08 -12.08 6.34
C LYS A 81 -12.93 -13.43 5.65
N ARG A 82 -11.86 -14.18 5.94
CA ARG A 82 -11.59 -15.50 5.31
C ARG A 82 -12.55 -16.61 5.72
N TRP A 83 -13.33 -16.42 6.79
CA TRP A 83 -14.33 -17.39 7.27
C TRP A 83 -15.77 -17.01 6.88
N LEU A 84 -15.95 -15.88 6.20
CA LEU A 84 -17.25 -15.36 5.74
C LEU A 84 -17.41 -15.50 4.21
N SER A 85 -16.59 -16.34 3.58
CA SER A 85 -16.61 -16.67 2.15
C SER A 85 -16.95 -18.13 1.94
#